data_AF-A0A1G8H7J3-F1
#
_entry.id   AF-A0A1G8H7J3-F1
#
_cell.length_a   1.000
_cell.length_b   1.000
_cell.length_c   1.000
_cell.angle_alpha   90.00
_cell.angle_beta   90.00
_cell.angle_gamma   90.00
#
_symmetry.space_group_name_H-M   'P 1'
#
loop_
_entity.id
_entity.type
_entity.pdbx_description
1 polymer ?
#
loop_
_entity_poly.entity_id
_entity_poly.type
_entity_poly.pdbx_seq_one_letter_code
_entity_poly.pdbx_strand_id
1 'polypeptide(L)'
;MVGRNCASAVSTLVERTSRYLILVPLASRDSATVTASVAERIKGLPATLRRTLTWDCGAEMARHAALSVAADIEVYFAHPHSPWERGTNENTNRWLREYFPKGTTITSDPEYLQAVADELNDRPRRILGRRKPNEVFAELLTSGIASTG
;
A
#
# COMPACT_ATOMS: atom_id res chain seq x y z
N MET A 1 6.54 -0.48 6.16
CA MET A 1 7.82 -1.08 6.63
C MET A 1 8.63 -0.07 7.44
N VAL A 2 9.44 -0.56 8.38
CA VAL A 2 10.29 0.26 9.25
C VAL A 2 11.77 0.00 8.98
N GLY A 3 12.55 1.09 8.97
CA GLY A 3 14.00 1.13 8.79
C GLY A 3 14.80 1.12 10.10
N ARG A 4 16.08 1.49 10.01
CA ARG A 4 17.05 1.50 11.11
C ARG A 4 16.52 2.24 12.33
N ASN A 5 16.68 1.65 13.52
CA ASN A 5 16.35 2.25 14.82
C ASN A 5 14.94 2.85 14.88
N CYS A 6 13.98 2.33 14.10
CA CYS A 6 12.65 2.90 14.02
C CYS A 6 12.57 4.37 13.51
N ALA A 7 13.66 4.90 12.94
CA ALA A 7 13.79 6.32 12.58
C ALA A 7 13.28 6.67 11.17
N SER A 8 13.12 5.68 10.29
CA SER A 8 12.56 5.86 8.95
C SER A 8 11.48 4.81 8.69
N ALA A 9 10.49 5.17 7.87
CA ALA A 9 9.41 4.28 7.50
C ALA A 9 8.88 4.61 6.10
N VAL A 10 8.25 3.62 5.48
CA VAL A 10 7.48 3.77 4.25
C VAL A 10 6.18 3.02 4.44
N SER A 11 5.04 3.62 4.08
CA SER A 11 3.78 2.89 4.09
C SER A 11 3.65 2.06 2.82
N THR A 12 3.14 0.84 2.98
CA THR A 12 3.02 -0.14 1.90
C THR A 12 1.56 -0.45 1.68
N LEU A 13 1.01 0.04 0.57
CA LEU A 13 -0.36 -0.22 0.14
C LEU A 13 -0.33 -1.28 -0.95
N VAL A 14 -1.17 -2.31 -0.83
CA VAL A 14 -1.28 -3.34 -1.87
C VAL A 14 -2.74 -3.54 -2.22
N GLU A 15 -3.09 -3.39 -3.50
CA GLU A 15 -4.43 -3.65 -4.00
C GLU A 15 -4.71 -5.16 -3.98
N ARG A 16 -5.88 -5.56 -3.46
CA ARG A 16 -6.16 -6.97 -3.12
C ARG A 16 -6.43 -7.86 -4.33
N THR A 17 -6.79 -7.32 -5.48
CA THR A 17 -7.14 -8.12 -6.66
C THR A 17 -5.91 -8.32 -7.54
N SER A 18 -5.31 -7.23 -7.98
CA SER A 18 -4.13 -7.14 -8.84
C SER A 18 -2.81 -7.34 -8.12
N ARG A 19 -2.76 -7.24 -6.78
CA ARG A 19 -1.51 -7.19 -6.00
C ARG A 19 -0.63 -5.99 -6.34
N TYR A 20 -1.22 -4.94 -6.94
CA TYR A 20 -0.50 -3.71 -7.28
C TYR A 20 0.00 -3.01 -6.02
N LEU A 21 1.31 -2.80 -5.96
CA LEU A 21 2.01 -2.18 -4.84
C LEU A 21 2.12 -0.67 -5.06
N ILE A 22 1.83 0.08 -4.00
CA ILE A 22 2.09 1.50 -3.89
C ILE A 22 2.93 1.73 -2.63
N LEU A 23 4.06 2.41 -2.81
CA LEU A 23 4.90 2.90 -1.71
C LEU A 23 4.59 4.36 -1.43
N VAL A 24 4.35 4.68 -0.15
CA VAL A 24 4.08 6.04 0.31
C VAL A 24 5.21 6.48 1.24
N PRO A 25 6.01 7.49 0.86
CA PRO A 25 7.05 8.02 1.74
C PRO A 25 6.41 8.60 3.00
N LEU A 26 7.06 8.36 4.14
CA LEU A 26 6.63 8.91 5.43
C LEU A 26 7.75 9.76 6.01
N ALA A 27 7.45 11.02 6.33
CA ALA A 27 8.38 11.91 7.02
C ALA A 27 8.59 11.51 8.49
N SER A 28 7.58 10.90 9.10
CA SER A 28 7.58 10.40 10.47
C SER A 28 6.53 9.30 10.64
N ARG A 29 6.60 8.61 11.78
CA ARG A 29 5.74 7.46 12.12
C ARG A 29 4.55 7.84 13.00
N ASP A 30 4.37 9.12 13.31
CA ASP A 30 3.21 9.53 14.08
C ASP A 30 1.92 9.31 13.27
N SER A 31 0.84 9.02 13.98
CA SER A 31 -0.45 8.68 13.35
C SER A 31 -0.99 9.80 12.46
N ALA A 32 -0.64 11.06 12.72
CA ALA A 32 -1.09 12.20 11.92
C ALA A 32 -0.44 12.16 10.54
N THR A 33 0.89 12.07 10.51
CA THR A 33 1.68 12.06 9.28
C THR A 33 1.35 10.85 8.42
N VAL A 34 1.26 9.67 9.03
CA VAL A 34 0.86 8.45 8.31
C VAL A 34 -0.52 8.61 7.69
N THR A 35 -1.51 9.09 8.45
CA THR A 35 -2.88 9.30 7.96
C THR A 35 -2.90 10.30 6.81
N ALA A 36 -2.22 11.44 6.95
CA ALA A 36 -2.21 12.48 5.93
C ALA A 36 -1.56 12.00 4.62
N SER A 37 -0.36 11.42 4.69
CA SER A 37 0.35 10.93 3.49
C SER A 37 -0.42 9.83 2.76
N VAL A 38 -1.08 8.94 3.50
CA VAL A 38 -1.90 7.87 2.93
C VAL A 38 -3.18 8.43 2.31
N ALA A 39 -3.88 9.35 2.99
CA ALA A 39 -5.08 9.98 2.47
C ALA A 39 -4.80 10.70 1.15
N GLU A 40 -3.73 11.49 1.08
CA GLU A 40 -3.32 12.18 -0.14
C GLU A 40 -3.00 11.21 -1.28
N ARG A 41 -2.30 10.10 -0.99
CA ARG A 41 -2.05 9.07 -2.00
C ARG A 41 -3.35 8.45 -2.51
N ILE A 42 -4.29 8.14 -1.63
CA ILE A 42 -5.57 7.51 -2.02
C ILE A 42 -6.43 8.47 -2.82
N LYS A 43 -6.51 9.76 -2.45
CA LYS A 43 -7.20 10.79 -3.23
C LYS A 43 -6.64 10.90 -4.66
N GLY A 44 -5.34 10.71 -4.83
CA GLY A 44 -4.70 10.70 -6.14
C GLY A 44 -5.03 9.49 -7.02
N LEU A 45 -5.61 8.42 -6.46
CA LEU A 45 -6.02 7.24 -7.24
C LEU A 45 -7.34 7.50 -7.97
N PRO A 46 -7.61 6.83 -9.10
CA PRO A 46 -8.94 6.82 -9.72
C PRO A 46 -10.03 6.38 -8.74
N ALA A 47 -11.20 7.03 -8.78
CA ALA A 47 -12.31 6.77 -7.86
C ALA A 47 -12.76 5.31 -7.86
N THR A 48 -12.66 4.62 -9.01
CA THR A 48 -12.98 3.19 -9.17
C THR A 48 -12.17 2.28 -8.24
N LEU A 49 -10.99 2.72 -7.80
CA LEU A 49 -10.09 1.99 -6.90
C LEU A 49 -10.20 2.41 -5.44
N ARG A 50 -10.86 3.55 -5.14
CA ARG A 50 -11.03 4.09 -3.79
C ARG A 50 -12.25 3.46 -3.10
N ARG A 51 -12.31 2.12 -3.02
CA ARG A 51 -13.47 1.46 -2.41
C ARG A 51 -13.30 1.26 -0.91
N THR A 52 -12.28 0.50 -0.53
CA THR A 52 -12.08 0.09 0.85
C THR A 52 -10.59 -0.07 1.14
N LEU A 53 -10.17 0.29 2.33
CA LEU A 53 -8.79 0.11 2.77
C LEU A 53 -8.76 -0.81 3.99
N THR A 54 -8.12 -1.97 3.85
CA THR A 54 -7.84 -2.84 5.01
C THR A 54 -6.46 -2.52 5.57
N TRP A 55 -6.41 -2.15 6.84
CA TRP A 55 -5.18 -1.72 7.51
C TRP A 55 -4.93 -2.58 8.76
N ASP A 56 -3.69 -2.65 9.24
CA ASP A 56 -3.37 -3.41 10.46
C ASP A 56 -3.91 -2.74 11.74
N CYS A 57 -3.52 -3.12 12.96
CA CYS A 57 -3.98 -2.42 14.20
C CYS A 57 -2.78 -1.80 14.94
N GLY A 58 -1.86 -1.17 14.21
CA GLY A 58 -0.69 -0.52 14.80
C GLY A 58 -1.04 0.74 15.59
N ALA A 59 -0.18 1.14 16.54
CA ALA A 59 -0.34 2.41 17.28
C ALA A 59 -0.33 3.65 16.38
N GLU A 60 0.23 3.53 15.16
CA GLU A 60 0.23 4.54 14.09
C GLU A 60 -1.20 4.82 13.56
N MET A 61 -2.22 4.16 14.10
CA MET A 61 -3.60 4.16 13.60
C MET A 61 -4.64 4.69 14.57
N ALA A 62 -4.20 5.36 15.63
CA ALA A 62 -5.10 6.08 16.53
C ALA A 62 -6.04 7.04 15.78
N ARG A 63 -5.67 7.49 14.56
CA ARG A 63 -6.43 8.45 13.74
C ARG A 63 -7.09 7.87 12.48
N HIS A 64 -7.34 6.56 12.40
CA HIS A 64 -8.02 5.94 11.24
C HIS A 64 -9.38 6.57 10.89
N ALA A 65 -10.16 7.05 11.88
CA ALA A 65 -11.43 7.74 11.62
C ALA A 65 -11.22 9.02 10.79
N ALA A 66 -10.12 9.74 11.03
CA ALA A 66 -9.74 10.89 10.23
C ALA A 66 -9.29 10.47 8.81
N LEU A 67 -8.71 9.28 8.64
CA LEU A 67 -8.37 8.74 7.32
C LEU A 67 -9.63 8.47 6.48
N SER A 68 -10.65 7.84 7.07
CA SER A 68 -11.92 7.59 6.38
C SER A 68 -12.57 8.87 5.88
N VAL A 69 -12.64 9.91 6.72
CA VAL A 69 -13.19 11.22 6.35
C VAL A 69 -12.32 11.91 5.31
N ALA A 70 -11.00 11.91 5.49
CA ALA A 70 -10.10 12.61 4.58
C ALA A 70 -10.04 11.97 3.20
N ALA A 71 -10.03 10.64 3.10
CA ALA A 71 -9.90 9.92 1.84
C ALA A 71 -11.25 9.58 1.18
N ASP A 72 -12.37 9.80 1.88
CA ASP A 72 -13.72 9.41 1.46
C ASP A 72 -13.82 7.91 1.14
N ILE A 73 -13.27 7.08 2.03
CA ILE A 73 -13.27 5.61 1.90
C ILE A 73 -13.59 4.92 3.23
N GLU A 74 -14.15 3.73 3.15
CA GLU A 74 -14.29 2.85 4.31
C GLU A 74 -12.92 2.23 4.66
N VAL A 75 -12.52 2.41 5.93
CA VAL A 75 -11.30 1.81 6.49
C VAL A 75 -11.70 0.65 7.39
N TYR A 76 -11.22 -0.54 7.07
CA TYR A 76 -11.40 -1.75 7.84
C TYR A 76 -10.11 -2.14 8.54
N PHE A 77 -10.25 -2.71 9.72
CA PHE A 77 -9.14 -3.27 10.47
C PHE A 77 -9.02 -4.78 10.24
N ALA A 78 -7.80 -5.26 10.09
CA ALA A 78 -7.54 -6.69 10.20
C ALA A 78 -7.92 -7.17 11.61
N HIS A 79 -8.59 -8.31 11.69
CA HIS A 79 -9.03 -8.88 12.95
C HIS A 79 -7.81 -9.25 13.82
N PRO A 80 -7.87 -9.04 15.15
CA PRO A 80 -6.85 -9.56 16.05
C PRO A 80 -6.62 -11.06 15.80
N HIS A 81 -5.35 -11.49 15.84
CA HIS A 81 -4.94 -12.88 15.60
C HIS A 81 -5.28 -13.45 14.20
N SER A 82 -5.52 -12.61 13.19
CA SER A 82 -5.82 -13.04 11.82
C SER A 82 -4.69 -12.73 10.82
N PRO A 83 -3.50 -13.36 10.93
CA PRO A 83 -2.35 -13.07 10.07
C PRO A 83 -2.61 -13.38 8.58
N TRP A 84 -3.57 -14.26 8.27
CA TRP A 84 -3.92 -14.58 6.88
C TRP A 84 -4.52 -13.39 6.12
N GLU A 85 -5.18 -12.45 6.81
CA GLU A 85 -5.68 -11.20 6.21
C GLU A 85 -4.51 -10.28 5.77
N ARG A 86 -3.31 -10.54 6.28
CA ARG A 86 -2.07 -9.78 6.02
C ARG A 86 -1.11 -10.49 5.07
N GLY A 87 -1.42 -11.71 4.63
CA GLY A 87 -0.47 -12.57 3.91
C GLY A 87 0.09 -11.92 2.64
N THR A 88 -0.71 -11.11 1.94
CA THR A 88 -0.25 -10.35 0.76
C THR A 88 0.76 -9.27 1.13
N ASN A 89 0.44 -8.42 2.13
CA ASN A 89 1.34 -7.35 2.56
C ASN A 89 2.64 -7.91 3.12
N GLU A 90 2.59 -9.00 3.89
CA GLU A 90 3.79 -9.65 4.42
C GLU A 90 4.66 -10.23 3.31
N ASN A 91 4.06 -10.87 2.30
CA ASN A 91 4.80 -11.38 1.15
C ASN A 91 5.44 -10.25 0.34
N THR A 92 4.70 -9.17 0.07
CA THR A 92 5.24 -8.00 -0.65
C THR A 92 6.35 -7.32 0.13
N ASN A 93 6.20 -7.20 1.46
CA ASN A 93 7.24 -6.67 2.34
C ASN A 93 8.53 -7.52 2.29
N ARG A 94 8.44 -8.84 2.09
CA ARG A 94 9.64 -9.67 1.89
C ARG A 94 10.40 -9.29 0.63
N TRP A 95 9.72 -9.09 -0.51
CA TRP A 95 10.39 -8.63 -1.73
C TRP A 95 10.97 -7.22 -1.57
N LEU A 96 10.26 -6.33 -0.88
CA LEU A 96 10.78 -5.00 -0.59
C LEU A 96 12.04 -5.01 0.27
N ARG A 97 12.34 -6.10 1.02
CA ARG A 97 13.59 -6.22 1.77
C ARG A 97 14.81 -6.46 0.88
N GLU A 98 14.65 -6.82 -0.39
CA GLU A 98 15.75 -6.83 -1.37
C GLU A 98 16.29 -5.41 -1.60
N TYR A 99 15.42 -4.39 -1.55
CA TYR A 99 15.77 -2.97 -1.74
C TYR A 99 16.00 -2.23 -0.43
N PHE A 100 15.26 -2.59 0.61
CA PHE A 100 15.32 -1.98 1.94
C PHE A 100 15.68 -3.01 3.01
N PRO A 101 16.95 -3.48 3.04
CA PRO A 101 17.40 -4.46 4.02
C PRO A 101 17.04 -4.07 5.46
N LYS A 102 16.87 -5.05 6.34
CA LYS A 102 16.58 -4.75 7.75
C LYS A 102 17.74 -3.96 8.35
N GLY A 103 17.41 -2.96 9.17
CA GLY A 103 18.42 -2.13 9.84
C GLY A 103 19.10 -1.09 8.95
N THR A 104 18.60 -0.82 7.74
CA THR A 104 19.01 0.33 6.92
C THR A 104 17.99 1.46 7.00
N THR A 105 18.44 2.68 6.73
CA THR A 105 17.54 3.81 6.55
C THR A 105 16.72 3.59 5.28
N ILE A 106 15.40 3.72 5.37
CA ILE A 106 14.52 3.70 4.20
C ILE A 106 14.49 5.12 3.64
N THR A 107 14.76 5.28 2.35
CA THR A 107 14.71 6.59 1.69
C THR A 107 13.29 7.13 1.64
N SER A 108 13.14 8.45 1.76
CA SER A 108 11.90 9.17 1.51
C SER A 108 11.80 9.72 0.08
N ASP A 109 12.79 9.43 -0.77
CA ASP A 109 12.82 9.84 -2.17
C ASP A 109 11.65 9.24 -2.96
N PRO A 110 10.69 10.07 -3.42
CA PRO A 110 9.53 9.57 -4.15
C PRO A 110 9.89 8.88 -5.47
N GLU A 111 10.93 9.33 -6.18
CA GLU A 111 11.31 8.79 -7.49
C GLU A 111 11.88 7.38 -7.34
N TYR A 112 12.81 7.20 -6.39
CA TYR A 112 13.35 5.88 -6.09
C TYR A 112 12.27 4.90 -5.59
N LEU A 113 11.38 5.36 -4.69
CA LEU A 113 10.28 4.52 -4.21
C LEU A 113 9.33 4.13 -5.34
N GLN A 114 9.04 5.03 -6.27
CA GLN A 114 8.21 4.73 -7.43
C GLN A 114 8.91 3.72 -8.36
N ALA A 115 10.21 3.89 -8.63
CA ALA A 115 10.97 2.93 -9.44
C ALA A 115 10.97 1.52 -8.84
N VAL A 116 11.16 1.39 -7.52
CA VAL A 116 11.07 0.10 -6.82
C VAL A 116 9.66 -0.51 -6.92
N ALA A 117 8.62 0.32 -6.75
CA ALA A 117 7.24 -0.13 -6.88
C ALA A 117 6.95 -0.61 -8.30
N ASP A 118 7.37 0.14 -9.33
CA ASP A 118 7.18 -0.20 -10.74
C ASP A 118 7.88 -1.51 -11.11
N GLU A 119 9.11 -1.71 -10.66
CA GLU A 119 9.83 -2.96 -10.89
C GLU A 119 9.09 -4.14 -10.25
N LEU A 120 8.63 -4.00 -9.00
CA LEU A 120 7.84 -5.05 -8.33
C LEU A 120 6.46 -5.26 -8.99
N ASN A 121 5.87 -4.22 -9.56
CA ASN A 121 4.59 -4.30 -10.27
C ASN A 121 4.73 -4.89 -11.67
N ASP A 122 5.94 -4.92 -12.24
CA ASP A 122 6.24 -5.56 -13.52
C ASP A 122 6.64 -7.04 -13.37
N ARG A 123 6.83 -7.54 -12.14
CA ARG A 123 7.19 -8.95 -11.89
C ARG A 123 5.94 -9.86 -11.95
N PRO A 124 5.93 -10.90 -12.82
CA PRO A 124 4.89 -11.91 -12.86
C PRO A 124 4.59 -12.57 -11.51
N ARG A 125 3.30 -12.76 -11.18
CA ARG A 125 2.88 -13.40 -9.92
C ARG A 125 2.16 -14.72 -10.17
N ARG A 126 2.57 -15.79 -9.49
CA ARG A 126 1.92 -17.11 -9.59
C ARG A 126 0.42 -17.05 -9.24
N ILE A 127 0.06 -16.25 -8.24
CA ILE A 127 -1.35 -16.06 -7.82
C ILE A 127 -2.21 -15.39 -8.90
N LEU A 128 -1.60 -14.66 -9.83
CA LEU A 128 -2.27 -14.02 -10.96
C LEU A 128 -2.14 -14.85 -12.25
N GLY A 129 -1.85 -16.15 -12.15
CA GLY A 129 -1.64 -16.99 -13.33
C GLY A 129 -0.39 -16.59 -14.14
N ARG A 130 0.66 -16.09 -13.47
CA ARG A 130 1.88 -15.50 -14.07
C ARG A 130 1.66 -14.19 -14.81
N ARG A 131 0.53 -13.52 -14.62
CA ARG A 131 0.34 -12.14 -15.07
C ARG A 131 1.04 -11.15 -14.14
N LYS A 132 1.29 -9.95 -14.64
CA LYS A 132 1.93 -8.88 -13.87
C LYS A 132 0.89 -8.03 -13.12
N PRO A 133 1.20 -7.54 -11.91
CA PRO A 133 0.31 -6.65 -11.17
C PRO A 133 -0.11 -5.41 -11.96
N ASN A 134 0.81 -4.77 -12.70
CA ASN A 134 0.51 -3.60 -13.54
C ASN A 134 -0.53 -3.89 -14.64
N GLU A 135 -0.43 -5.04 -15.32
CA GLU A 135 -1.38 -5.48 -16.35
C GLU A 135 -2.78 -5.70 -15.77
N VAL A 136 -2.87 -6.48 -14.68
CA VAL A 136 -4.15 -6.78 -14.02
C VAL A 136 -4.77 -5.50 -13.48
N PHE A 137 -3.95 -4.59 -12.93
CA PHE A 137 -4.42 -3.31 -12.42
C PHE A 137 -4.99 -2.41 -13.54
N ALA A 138 -4.34 -2.36 -14.70
CA ALA A 138 -4.83 -1.60 -15.84
C ALA A 138 -6.17 -2.15 -16.39
N GLU A 139 -6.35 -3.47 -16.39
CA GLU A 139 -7.62 -4.10 -16.76
C GLU A 139 -8.74 -3.78 -15.77
N LEU A 140 -8.47 -3.79 -14.46
CA LEU A 140 -9.45 -3.42 -13.44
C LEU A 140 -9.88 -1.97 -13.58
N LEU A 141 -8.94 -1.06 -13.89
CA LEU A 141 -9.24 0.33 -14.17
C LEU A 141 -10.18 0.46 -15.38
N THR A 142 -9.88 -0.23 -16.47
CA THR A 142 -10.68 -0.19 -17.71
C THR A 142 -12.07 -0.81 -17.50
N SER A 143 -12.15 -1.94 -16.80
CA SER A 143 -13.41 -2.65 -16.54
C SER A 143 -14.31 -1.88 -15.55
N GLY A 144 -13.72 -1.22 -14.56
CA GLY A 144 -14.44 -0.35 -13.63
C GLY A 144 -15.04 0.88 -14.32
N ILE A 145 -14.35 1.44 -15.31
CA ILE A 145 -14.85 2.53 -16.16
C ILE A 145 -16.00 2.02 -17.06
N ALA A 146 -15.85 0.85 -17.67
CA ALA A 146 -16.84 0.28 -18.58
C ALA A 146 -18.16 -0.15 -17.90
N SER A 147 -18.17 -0.37 -16.58
CA SER A 147 -19.38 -0.79 -15.83
C SER A 147 -20.33 0.35 -15.43
N THR A 148 -20.04 1.60 -15.80
CA THR A 148 -20.86 2.79 -15.44
C THR A 148 -21.82 3.19 -16.57
N GLY A 149 -22.31 2.21 -17.35
CA GLY A 149 -23.29 2.40 -18.42
C GLY A 149 -24.72 2.09 -17.97
#